data_AF-A0A377YN00-F1
#
_entry.id   AF-A0A377YN00-F1
#
_cell.length_a   1.000
_cell.length_b   1.000
_cell.length_c   1.000
_cell.angle_alpha   90.00
_cell.angle_beta   90.00
_cell.angle_gamma   90.00
#
_symmetry.space_group_name_H-M   'P 1'
#
loop_
_entity.id
_entity.type
_entity.pdbx_description
1 polymer ?
#
loop_
_entity_poly.entity_id
_entity_poly.type
_entity_poly.pdbx_seq_one_letter_code
_entity_poly.pdbx_strand_id
1 'polypeptide(L)'
;MLRYTCHALFLGSLVLLSGCDNSSSSSTSGSPGSPGNPGNPGTPGTPDPQDVVVRLPDVAVPGEAVQASARQAVIHLVDIAGITSSTPADYATKNLYLWNNETCDALSAPVADWNDVSTTPTGSDKYGPYWVIPLTKESGCINVIVRDGTNKLIDSDLRVSFSDFTDRTVSVIAGNSAVYDSRADAFRAAFGVALADAHWVDKTTLLWPGGENKPIVRLYYSHSSKVAADSNGEFSDKYVKLTPTTVSQQVSMRFPHLASYPAFKLPDDVNVDELLQGETVAMGS
;
A
#
# COMPACT_ATOMS: atom_id res chain seq x y z
N MET A 1 -36.85 -22.57 12.00
CA MET A 1 -36.51 -21.30 11.29
C MET A 1 -35.05 -21.40 10.87
N LEU A 2 -34.82 -21.57 9.58
CA LEU A 2 -33.50 -21.70 8.97
C LEU A 2 -32.92 -20.28 8.79
N ARG A 3 -31.71 -20.02 9.29
CA ARG A 3 -30.91 -18.85 8.89
C ARG A 3 -29.59 -19.36 8.32
N TYR A 4 -29.46 -19.20 7.00
CA TYR A 4 -28.24 -19.47 6.25
C TYR A 4 -27.18 -18.42 6.58
N THR A 5 -26.01 -18.85 7.06
CA THR A 5 -24.77 -18.07 7.09
C THR A 5 -23.96 -18.41 5.84
N CYS A 6 -23.94 -17.47 4.89
CA CYS A 6 -23.13 -17.58 3.68
C CYS A 6 -21.67 -17.24 4.03
N HIS A 7 -20.77 -18.21 3.92
CA HIS A 7 -19.32 -18.00 3.96
C HIS A 7 -18.88 -17.48 2.59
N ALA A 8 -18.36 -16.25 2.52
CA ALA A 8 -17.69 -15.76 1.33
C ALA A 8 -16.18 -16.02 1.46
N LEU A 9 -15.68 -16.97 0.68
CA LEU A 9 -14.25 -17.11 0.40
C LEU A 9 -13.77 -15.84 -0.32
N PHE A 10 -12.78 -15.15 0.24
CA PHE A 10 -12.02 -14.14 -0.50
C PHE A 10 -11.02 -14.85 -1.41
N LEU A 11 -11.47 -15.16 -2.64
CA LEU A 11 -10.58 -15.37 -3.78
C LEU A 11 -10.09 -13.99 -4.24
N GLY A 12 -8.78 -13.86 -4.46
CA GLY A 12 -8.16 -12.65 -4.99
C GLY A 12 -8.81 -12.23 -6.30
N SER A 13 -9.57 -11.14 -6.26
CA SER A 13 -10.14 -10.51 -7.44
C SER A 13 -9.21 -9.40 -7.91
N LEU A 14 -8.62 -9.63 -9.09
CA LEU A 14 -8.16 -8.58 -9.98
C LEU A 14 -9.35 -7.65 -10.27
N VAL A 15 -9.34 -6.44 -9.71
CA VAL A 15 -10.38 -5.45 -9.99
C VAL A 15 -9.99 -4.72 -11.28
N LEU A 16 -10.57 -5.17 -12.39
CA LEU A 16 -10.62 -4.41 -13.63
C LEU A 16 -11.66 -3.29 -13.45
N LEU A 17 -11.23 -2.04 -13.49
CA LEU A 17 -12.12 -0.88 -13.55
C LEU A 17 -12.83 -0.89 -14.91
N SER A 18 -14.09 -1.30 -14.95
CA SER A 18 -14.95 -1.16 -16.13
C SER A 18 -15.56 0.25 -16.16
N GLY A 19 -15.10 1.09 -17.08
CA GLY A 19 -15.75 2.36 -17.39
C GLY A 19 -17.06 2.11 -18.15
N CYS A 20 -18.18 2.52 -17.55
CA CYS A 20 -19.47 2.60 -18.24
C CYS A 20 -19.66 4.03 -18.75
N ASP A 21 -19.47 4.26 -20.05
CA ASP A 21 -19.90 5.48 -20.71
C ASP A 21 -21.15 5.20 -21.54
N ASN A 22 -22.19 5.99 -21.35
CA ASN A 22 -23.49 5.80 -21.97
C ASN A 22 -24.00 7.18 -22.41
N SER A 23 -23.65 7.59 -23.62
CA SER A 23 -24.20 8.79 -24.23
C SER A 23 -24.55 8.55 -25.69
N SER A 24 -25.86 8.54 -25.95
CA SER A 24 -26.47 8.53 -27.28
C SER A 24 -27.04 9.91 -27.58
N SER A 25 -26.54 10.59 -28.61
CA SER A 25 -27.34 11.53 -29.42
C SER A 25 -26.68 11.78 -30.78
N SER A 26 -27.53 12.00 -31.78
CA SER A 26 -27.27 11.92 -33.21
C SER A 26 -27.19 13.28 -33.91
N SER A 27 -26.60 13.25 -35.12
CA SER A 27 -26.68 14.19 -36.27
C SER A 27 -25.95 15.55 -36.11
N THR A 28 -25.30 16.16 -37.12
CA THR A 28 -25.38 15.99 -38.59
C THR A 28 -24.09 16.49 -39.27
N SER A 29 -23.84 15.98 -40.48
CA SER A 29 -22.74 16.27 -41.40
C SER A 29 -22.73 17.68 -41.99
N GLY A 30 -21.55 18.32 -42.03
CA GLY A 30 -21.26 19.49 -42.87
C GLY A 30 -19.76 19.81 -42.89
N SER A 31 -19.15 19.77 -44.08
CA SER A 31 -17.78 20.25 -44.40
C SER A 31 -17.82 20.73 -45.87
N PRO A 32 -16.86 21.51 -46.42
CA PRO A 32 -15.60 21.98 -45.81
C PRO A 32 -15.26 23.47 -46.06
N GLY A 33 -14.35 24.00 -45.25
CA GLY A 33 -13.57 25.20 -45.53
C GLY A 33 -12.19 25.06 -44.89
N SER A 34 -11.13 25.03 -45.72
CA SER A 34 -9.70 25.07 -45.32
C SER A 34 -9.18 26.51 -45.45
N PRO A 35 -7.99 26.92 -44.98
CA PRO A 35 -6.97 26.18 -44.22
C PRO A 35 -6.43 26.94 -42.98
N GLY A 36 -6.02 26.21 -41.96
CA GLY A 36 -5.20 26.72 -40.87
C GLY A 36 -4.41 25.55 -40.31
N ASN A 37 -3.09 25.56 -40.53
CA ASN A 37 -2.16 24.52 -40.13
C ASN A 37 -2.22 24.31 -38.60
N PRO A 38 -2.79 23.22 -38.07
CA PRO A 38 -2.76 22.95 -36.65
C PRO A 38 -1.41 22.33 -36.31
N GLY A 39 -0.74 22.92 -35.32
CA GLY A 39 0.46 22.34 -34.73
C GLY A 39 0.25 20.88 -34.35
N ASN A 40 1.31 20.11 -34.56
CA ASN A 40 1.45 18.72 -34.21
C ASN A 40 0.81 18.39 -32.84
N PRO A 41 -0.11 17.40 -32.74
CA PRO A 41 -0.64 16.92 -31.47
C PRO A 41 0.50 16.46 -30.56
N GLY A 42 0.45 16.86 -29.29
CA GLY A 42 1.46 16.56 -28.29
C GLY A 42 1.77 15.06 -28.24
N THR A 43 2.99 14.72 -28.63
CA THR A 43 3.64 13.46 -28.24
C THR A 43 3.67 13.37 -26.71
N PRO A 44 3.41 12.20 -26.10
CA PRO A 44 3.62 11.98 -24.68
C PRO A 44 5.04 12.42 -24.34
N GLY A 45 5.17 13.43 -23.47
CA GLY A 45 6.46 13.95 -23.09
C GLY A 45 7.31 12.83 -22.52
N THR A 46 8.48 12.60 -23.12
CA THR A 46 9.64 12.07 -22.38
C THR A 46 9.77 12.86 -21.08
N PRO A 47 10.13 12.22 -19.95
CA PRO A 47 10.32 12.91 -18.68
C PRO A 47 11.12 14.20 -18.90
N ASP A 48 10.58 15.33 -18.45
CA ASP A 48 11.29 16.60 -18.50
C ASP A 48 12.59 16.43 -17.68
N PRO A 49 13.78 16.75 -18.22
CA PRO A 49 15.03 16.69 -17.47
C PRO A 49 15.05 17.54 -16.19
N GLN A 50 14.08 18.45 -16.03
CA GLN A 50 13.88 19.29 -14.85
C GLN A 50 12.89 18.71 -13.82
N ASP A 51 12.20 17.60 -14.13
CA ASP A 51 11.24 17.02 -13.20
C ASP A 51 11.95 16.28 -12.06
N VAL A 52 11.55 16.60 -10.83
CA VAL A 52 11.99 15.86 -9.65
C VAL A 52 11.55 14.40 -9.80
N VAL A 53 12.49 13.47 -9.79
CA VAL A 53 12.22 12.03 -9.80
C VAL A 53 11.64 11.65 -8.43
N VAL A 54 10.48 11.00 -8.41
CA VAL A 54 9.93 10.43 -7.16
C VAL A 54 10.75 9.21 -6.81
N ARG A 55 11.22 9.15 -5.56
CA ARG A 55 12.10 8.09 -5.06
C ARG A 55 11.56 7.58 -3.73
N LEU A 56 11.91 6.34 -3.40
CA LEU A 56 11.83 5.86 -2.03
C LEU A 56 12.64 6.81 -1.11
N PRO A 57 12.32 6.90 0.19
CA PRO A 57 13.11 7.70 1.12
C PRO A 57 14.60 7.37 0.99
N ASP A 58 15.48 8.38 1.12
CA ASP A 58 16.94 8.21 1.11
C ASP A 58 17.42 7.57 2.43
N VAL A 59 16.95 6.35 2.64
CA VAL A 59 17.25 5.47 3.75
C VAL A 59 17.63 4.15 3.12
N ALA A 60 18.80 3.64 3.51
CA ALA A 60 19.25 2.32 3.08
C ALA A 60 18.16 1.27 3.35
N VAL A 61 17.94 0.36 2.40
CA VAL A 61 17.04 -0.78 2.60
C VAL A 61 17.55 -1.59 3.80
N PRO A 62 16.70 -1.93 4.80
CA PRO A 62 17.14 -2.63 5.99
C PRO A 62 17.55 -4.08 5.66
N GLY A 63 18.67 -4.53 6.23
CA GLY A 63 18.90 -5.96 6.46
C GLY A 63 18.12 -6.44 7.70
N GLU A 64 18.15 -7.73 8.02
CA GLU A 64 17.52 -8.24 9.25
C GLU A 64 18.18 -7.68 10.52
N ALA A 65 17.39 -7.43 11.58
CA ALA A 65 17.97 -7.02 12.86
C ALA A 65 18.57 -8.23 13.59
N VAL A 66 17.86 -9.36 13.50
CA VAL A 66 18.28 -10.65 14.03
C VAL A 66 17.62 -11.76 13.22
N GLN A 67 18.34 -12.87 13.03
CA GLN A 67 17.78 -14.08 12.44
C GLN A 67 17.32 -15.04 13.54
N ALA A 68 16.19 -15.70 13.35
CA ALA A 68 15.74 -16.73 14.26
C ALA A 68 16.75 -17.88 14.35
N SER A 69 17.13 -18.24 15.58
CA SER A 69 17.98 -19.42 15.84
C SER A 69 17.12 -20.69 16.03
N ALA A 70 17.74 -21.77 16.52
CA ALA A 70 17.04 -23.00 16.87
C ALA A 70 15.90 -22.72 17.86
N ARG A 71 14.71 -23.25 17.57
CA ARG A 71 13.48 -23.08 18.36
C ARG A 71 13.12 -21.63 18.66
N GLN A 72 13.38 -20.74 17.69
CA GLN A 72 12.93 -19.36 17.74
C GLN A 72 12.13 -19.02 16.49
N ALA A 73 11.23 -18.06 16.64
CA ALA A 73 10.74 -17.22 15.56
C ALA A 73 11.16 -15.77 15.83
N VAL A 74 11.30 -14.98 14.78
CA VAL A 74 11.57 -13.55 14.86
C VAL A 74 10.48 -12.80 14.10
N ILE A 75 9.97 -11.73 14.70
CA ILE A 75 9.03 -10.83 14.05
C ILE A 75 9.57 -9.42 14.16
N HIS A 76 9.78 -8.77 13.03
CA HIS A 76 10.09 -7.35 12.93
C HIS A 76 8.81 -6.56 12.64
N LEU A 77 8.63 -5.42 13.30
CA LEU A 77 7.64 -4.41 12.92
C LEU A 77 8.36 -3.27 12.22
N VAL A 78 8.18 -3.14 10.90
CA VAL A 78 8.78 -2.05 10.13
C VAL A 78 7.98 -0.77 10.37
N ASP A 79 8.61 0.21 11.02
CA ASP A 79 7.98 1.46 11.44
C ASP A 79 8.23 2.58 10.43
N ILE A 80 7.30 2.73 9.49
CA ILE A 80 7.33 3.77 8.44
C ILE A 80 7.38 5.19 9.04
N ALA A 81 6.60 5.42 10.10
CA ALA A 81 6.51 6.72 10.75
C ALA A 81 7.81 7.07 11.48
N GLY A 82 8.40 6.10 12.19
CA GLY A 82 9.71 6.25 12.83
C GLY A 82 10.85 6.48 11.84
N ILE A 83 10.86 5.75 10.72
CA ILE A 83 11.87 5.90 9.65
C ILE A 83 11.87 7.31 9.06
N THR A 84 10.69 7.93 8.94
CA THR A 84 10.52 9.26 8.35
C THR A 84 10.54 10.40 9.38
N SER A 85 10.58 10.05 10.68
CA SER A 85 10.61 11.02 11.77
C SER A 85 12.03 11.56 12.02
N SER A 86 12.12 12.81 12.45
CA SER A 86 13.38 13.42 12.92
C SER A 86 13.67 13.12 14.39
N THR A 87 12.74 12.49 15.12
CA THR A 87 12.91 12.10 16.52
C THR A 87 13.02 10.59 16.67
N PRO A 88 13.90 10.08 17.55
CA PRO A 88 13.94 8.66 17.86
C PRO A 88 12.57 8.16 18.32
N ALA A 89 12.08 7.09 17.69
CA ALA A 89 10.82 6.48 18.06
C ALA A 89 10.94 5.73 19.40
N ASP A 90 9.86 5.76 20.18
CA ASP A 90 9.72 4.97 21.41
C ASP A 90 8.81 3.76 21.14
N TYR A 91 9.34 2.57 21.45
CA TYR A 91 8.66 1.30 21.25
C TYR A 91 8.29 0.59 22.56
N ALA A 92 8.45 1.23 23.71
CA ALA A 92 8.20 0.61 25.02
C ALA A 92 6.75 0.11 25.20
N THR A 93 5.78 0.74 24.54
CA THR A 93 4.37 0.35 24.60
C THR A 93 4.00 -0.73 23.58
N LYS A 94 4.86 -0.98 22.59
CA LYS A 94 4.64 -2.01 21.58
C LYS A 94 4.79 -3.37 22.23
N ASN A 95 3.91 -4.30 21.91
CA ASN A 95 3.98 -5.64 22.47
C ASN A 95 3.25 -6.65 21.60
N LEU A 96 3.46 -7.94 21.89
CA LEU A 96 2.75 -9.04 21.23
C LEU A 96 1.79 -9.73 22.19
N TYR A 97 0.59 -10.04 21.68
CA TYR A 97 -0.24 -11.09 22.25
C TYR A 97 -0.03 -12.37 21.44
N LEU A 98 0.28 -13.46 22.14
CA LEU A 98 0.69 -14.74 21.57
C LEU A 98 -0.19 -15.84 22.18
N TRP A 99 -0.67 -16.77 21.38
CA TRP A 99 -1.46 -17.89 21.90
C TRP A 99 -1.37 -19.12 21.00
N ASN A 100 -1.49 -20.30 21.61
CA ASN A 100 -1.65 -21.56 20.89
C ASN A 100 -3.14 -21.92 20.78
N ASN A 101 -3.51 -22.56 19.68
CA ASN A 101 -4.82 -23.17 19.47
C ASN A 101 -4.66 -24.48 18.67
N GLU A 102 -5.75 -25.07 18.21
CA GLU A 102 -5.71 -26.35 17.46
C GLU A 102 -4.96 -26.27 16.12
N THR A 103 -4.86 -25.09 15.52
CA THR A 103 -4.28 -24.92 14.17
C THR A 103 -2.85 -24.38 14.17
N CYS A 104 -2.47 -23.61 15.20
CA CYS A 104 -1.12 -23.10 15.43
C CYS A 104 -0.74 -23.29 16.89
N ASP A 105 0.27 -24.11 17.12
CA ASP A 105 0.60 -24.67 18.44
C ASP A 105 2.12 -24.71 18.72
N ALA A 106 2.91 -23.93 17.99
CA ALA A 106 4.37 -23.97 18.08
C ALA A 106 4.97 -23.07 19.17
N LEU A 107 4.19 -22.16 19.80
CA LEU A 107 4.71 -21.25 20.83
C LEU A 107 5.08 -22.01 22.11
N SER A 108 6.19 -21.61 22.73
CA SER A 108 6.62 -22.13 24.04
C SER A 108 6.10 -21.24 25.17
N ALA A 109 5.19 -21.78 25.99
CA ALA A 109 4.62 -21.12 27.16
C ALA A 109 4.20 -19.65 26.93
N PRO A 110 3.33 -19.36 25.95
CA PRO A 110 2.88 -17.99 25.71
C PRO A 110 2.09 -17.43 26.90
N VAL A 111 2.20 -16.13 27.14
CA VAL A 111 1.44 -15.43 28.19
C VAL A 111 -0.05 -15.45 27.84
N ALA A 112 -0.88 -16.01 28.71
CA ALA A 112 -2.29 -16.26 28.43
C ALA A 112 -3.20 -15.02 28.60
N ASP A 113 -2.85 -14.10 29.51
CA ASP A 113 -3.67 -12.93 29.81
C ASP A 113 -3.56 -11.88 28.70
N TRP A 114 -4.71 -11.51 28.12
CA TRP A 114 -4.81 -10.44 27.14
C TRP A 114 -4.35 -9.10 27.71
N ASN A 115 -4.59 -8.83 28.99
CA ASN A 115 -4.23 -7.53 29.59
C ASN A 115 -2.74 -7.40 29.88
N ASP A 116 -1.98 -8.50 29.83
CA ASP A 116 -0.54 -8.46 29.96
C ASP A 116 0.07 -7.84 28.69
N VAL A 117 0.82 -6.76 28.87
CA VAL A 117 1.52 -6.02 27.81
C VAL A 117 3.04 -6.12 27.94
N SER A 118 3.54 -7.05 28.76
CA SER A 118 4.96 -7.18 29.10
C SER A 118 5.80 -7.91 28.05
N THR A 119 5.17 -8.51 27.02
CA THR A 119 5.85 -9.06 25.84
C THR A 119 6.32 -7.93 24.91
N THR A 120 7.13 -7.02 25.43
CA THR A 120 7.71 -5.86 24.73
C THR A 120 8.87 -6.28 23.82
N PRO A 121 9.36 -5.40 22.93
CA PRO A 121 10.39 -5.77 21.95
C PRO A 121 11.65 -6.33 22.62
N THR A 122 12.24 -7.34 22.00
CA THR A 122 13.56 -7.84 22.39
C THR A 122 14.65 -6.80 22.09
N GLY A 123 14.47 -6.03 21.03
CA GLY A 123 15.31 -4.89 20.69
C GLY A 123 14.65 -4.02 19.62
N SER A 124 15.35 -2.98 19.22
CA SER A 124 14.93 -2.09 18.14
C SER A 124 16.14 -1.44 17.48
N ASP A 125 15.94 -1.00 16.24
CA ASP A 125 16.84 -0.08 15.55
C ASP A 125 16.03 1.02 14.86
N LYS A 126 16.68 1.80 13.99
CA LYS A 126 16.05 2.91 13.26
C LYS A 126 14.91 2.50 12.31
N TYR A 127 14.74 1.20 12.02
CA TYR A 127 13.68 0.69 11.16
C TYR A 127 12.48 0.13 11.93
N GLY A 128 12.59 0.01 13.25
CA GLY A 128 11.51 -0.46 14.12
C GLY A 128 11.94 -1.49 15.16
N PRO A 129 10.99 -1.95 16.00
CA PRO A 129 11.24 -2.97 17.00
C PRO A 129 11.18 -4.39 16.41
N TYR A 130 11.72 -5.35 17.15
CA TYR A 130 11.62 -6.77 16.85
C TYR A 130 11.48 -7.62 18.11
N TRP A 131 10.92 -8.82 17.94
CA TRP A 131 10.72 -9.81 19.00
C TRP A 131 11.38 -11.13 18.62
N VAL A 132 12.07 -11.74 19.58
CA VAL A 132 12.54 -13.12 19.52
C VAL A 132 11.58 -13.98 20.35
N ILE A 133 10.91 -14.92 19.70
CA ILE A 133 9.80 -15.68 20.28
C ILE A 133 10.25 -17.13 20.47
N PRO A 134 10.20 -17.68 21.70
CA PRO A 134 10.58 -19.06 21.95
C PRO A 134 9.52 -20.05 21.43
N LEU A 135 9.99 -21.14 20.81
CA LEU A 135 9.14 -22.18 20.22
C LEU A 135 9.39 -23.55 20.87
N THR A 136 8.38 -24.43 20.80
CA THR A 136 8.52 -25.85 21.16
C THR A 136 9.02 -26.70 20.00
N LYS A 137 8.72 -26.27 18.76
CA LYS A 137 9.03 -26.93 17.50
C LYS A 137 9.20 -25.90 16.38
N GLU A 138 9.91 -26.28 15.32
CA GLU A 138 10.22 -25.39 14.18
C GLU A 138 9.28 -25.60 12.98
N SER A 139 8.32 -26.51 13.10
CA SER A 139 7.29 -26.79 12.10
C SER A 139 5.92 -26.28 12.54
N GLY A 140 5.04 -25.97 11.59
CA GLY A 140 3.68 -25.51 11.87
C GLY A 140 3.57 -23.99 11.78
N CYS A 141 2.93 -23.37 12.77
CA CYS A 141 2.71 -21.93 12.79
C CYS A 141 2.50 -21.40 14.21
N ILE A 142 2.50 -20.07 14.34
CA ILE A 142 2.17 -19.35 15.56
C ILE A 142 1.08 -18.30 15.30
N ASN A 143 0.25 -18.04 16.31
CA ASN A 143 -0.72 -16.96 16.27
C ASN A 143 -0.15 -15.71 16.95
N VAL A 144 -0.36 -14.54 16.33
CA VAL A 144 0.22 -13.28 16.77
C VAL A 144 -0.77 -12.14 16.58
N ILE A 145 -0.89 -11.29 17.59
CA ILE A 145 -1.49 -9.96 17.45
C ILE A 145 -0.43 -8.94 17.87
N VAL A 146 -0.12 -8.02 16.95
CA VAL A 146 0.80 -6.91 17.19
C VAL A 146 0.03 -5.73 17.80
N ARG A 147 0.53 -5.16 18.91
CA ARG A 147 -0.20 -4.17 19.70
C ARG A 147 0.61 -2.96 20.10
N ASP A 148 -0.12 -1.92 20.49
CA ASP A 148 0.33 -0.79 21.30
C ASP A 148 -0.57 -0.70 22.54
N GLY A 149 0.00 -0.99 23.71
CA GLY A 149 -0.79 -1.33 24.89
C GLY A 149 -1.69 -2.54 24.59
N THR A 150 -3.00 -2.41 24.75
CA THR A 150 -3.98 -3.46 24.41
C THR A 150 -4.67 -3.24 23.05
N ASN A 151 -4.32 -2.19 22.32
CA ASN A 151 -4.90 -1.89 21.01
C ASN A 151 -4.15 -2.65 19.91
N LYS A 152 -4.88 -3.22 18.95
CA LYS A 152 -4.29 -3.88 17.79
C LYS A 152 -3.69 -2.82 16.85
N LEU A 153 -2.47 -3.07 16.38
CA LEU A 153 -1.85 -2.29 15.30
C LEU A 153 -2.15 -2.86 13.92
N ILE A 154 -2.52 -4.14 13.87
CA ILE A 154 -2.96 -4.83 12.67
C ILE A 154 -4.30 -5.46 13.01
N ASP A 155 -5.35 -5.11 12.28
CA ASP A 155 -6.72 -5.57 12.58
C ASP A 155 -6.87 -7.08 12.44
N SER A 156 -6.06 -7.71 11.58
CA SER A 156 -6.03 -9.16 11.39
C SER A 156 -5.36 -9.88 12.56
N ASP A 157 -5.88 -11.06 12.92
CA ASP A 157 -5.18 -12.02 13.79
C ASP A 157 -4.17 -12.77 12.92
N LEU A 158 -2.88 -12.47 13.10
CA LEU A 158 -1.85 -12.99 12.19
C LEU A 158 -1.54 -14.45 12.50
N ARG A 159 -1.34 -15.20 11.42
CA ARG A 159 -0.79 -16.55 11.42
C ARG A 159 0.56 -16.52 10.72
N VAL A 160 1.63 -16.78 11.45
CA VAL A 160 2.97 -16.90 10.86
C VAL A 160 3.22 -18.37 10.56
N SER A 161 3.23 -18.72 9.28
CA SER A 161 3.40 -20.09 8.78
C SER A 161 4.88 -20.42 8.56
N PHE A 162 5.39 -21.44 9.25
CA PHE A 162 6.78 -21.88 9.11
C PHE A 162 7.02 -22.75 7.87
N SER A 163 5.96 -23.14 7.14
CA SER A 163 6.11 -23.71 5.80
C SER A 163 6.35 -22.64 4.74
N ASP A 164 5.79 -21.45 4.95
CA ASP A 164 5.86 -20.36 3.98
C ASP A 164 7.12 -19.51 4.24
N PHE A 165 7.48 -19.35 5.52
CA PHE A 165 8.67 -18.66 6.00
C PHE A 165 9.56 -19.64 6.79
N THR A 166 10.33 -20.44 6.05
CA THR A 166 11.04 -21.61 6.62
C THR A 166 12.15 -21.27 7.61
N ASP A 167 12.69 -20.06 7.53
CA ASP A 167 13.70 -19.54 8.47
C ASP A 167 13.07 -18.93 9.74
N ARG A 168 11.72 -18.84 9.80
CA ARG A 168 10.91 -18.32 10.91
C ARG A 168 11.22 -16.87 11.27
N THR A 169 11.80 -16.11 10.35
CA THR A 169 12.13 -14.70 10.52
C THR A 169 11.25 -13.90 9.58
N VAL A 170 10.30 -13.16 10.14
CA VAL A 170 9.31 -12.43 9.34
C VAL A 170 9.26 -10.97 9.71
N SER A 171 8.65 -10.18 8.82
CA SER A 171 8.41 -8.76 9.00
C SER A 171 6.94 -8.42 8.74
N VAL A 172 6.43 -7.43 9.45
CA VAL A 172 5.06 -6.91 9.32
C VAL A 172 5.07 -5.39 9.37
N ILE A 173 3.97 -4.78 8.94
CA ILE A 173 3.76 -3.32 8.91
C ILE A 173 2.43 -3.03 9.61
N ALA A 174 2.39 -2.02 10.48
CA ALA A 174 1.14 -1.60 11.12
C ALA A 174 0.08 -1.25 10.05
N GLY A 175 -1.18 -1.67 10.28
CA GLY A 175 -2.28 -1.51 9.33
C GLY A 175 -2.25 -2.45 8.12
N ASN A 176 -1.23 -3.30 7.96
CA ASN A 176 -1.11 -4.24 6.86
C ASN A 176 -1.18 -5.69 7.37
N SER A 177 -2.06 -6.51 6.78
CA SER A 177 -2.23 -7.92 7.16
C SER A 177 -1.23 -8.87 6.50
N ALA A 178 -0.40 -8.38 5.56
CA ALA A 178 0.64 -9.17 4.93
C ALA A 178 1.80 -9.46 5.89
N VAL A 179 2.36 -10.66 5.75
CA VAL A 179 3.60 -11.10 6.41
C VAL A 179 4.67 -11.24 5.33
N TYR A 180 5.85 -10.71 5.59
CA TYR A 180 6.98 -10.67 4.66
C TYR A 180 8.14 -11.51 5.18
N ASP A 181 8.91 -12.14 4.28
CA ASP A 181 10.07 -12.98 4.62
C ASP A 181 11.29 -12.15 5.08
N SER A 182 11.29 -10.84 4.79
CA SER A 182 12.40 -9.96 5.16
C SER A 182 11.95 -8.54 5.51
N ARG A 183 12.78 -7.83 6.30
CA ARG A 183 12.59 -6.38 6.53
C ARG A 183 12.70 -5.60 5.23
N ALA A 184 13.53 -6.06 4.30
CA ALA A 184 13.70 -5.44 3.00
C ALA A 184 12.42 -5.50 2.16
N ASP A 185 11.72 -6.63 2.16
CA ASP A 185 10.43 -6.79 1.46
C ASP A 185 9.34 -5.94 2.09
N ALA A 186 9.24 -5.95 3.42
CA ALA A 186 8.31 -5.09 4.15
C ALA A 186 8.60 -3.61 3.90
N PHE A 187 9.87 -3.19 3.89
CA PHE A 187 10.27 -1.81 3.59
C PHE A 187 9.87 -1.40 2.16
N ARG A 188 10.12 -2.26 1.16
CA ARG A 188 9.68 -2.01 -0.22
C ARG A 188 8.16 -1.94 -0.34
N ALA A 189 7.43 -2.77 0.39
CA ALA A 189 5.98 -2.73 0.40
C ALA A 189 5.43 -1.49 1.12
N ALA A 190 6.10 -1.04 2.18
CA ALA A 190 5.76 0.13 2.97
C ALA A 190 5.89 1.46 2.19
N PHE A 191 6.96 1.59 1.42
CA PHE A 191 7.27 2.80 0.64
C PHE A 191 6.94 2.65 -0.85
N GLY A 192 6.46 1.49 -1.26
CA GLY A 192 5.99 1.20 -2.61
C GLY A 192 4.49 1.42 -2.76
N VAL A 193 3.91 0.80 -3.78
CA VAL A 193 2.47 0.84 -4.04
C VAL A 193 1.74 0.04 -2.97
N ALA A 194 0.96 0.73 -2.13
CA ALA A 194 0.18 0.13 -1.07
C ALA A 194 -1.27 0.61 -1.13
N LEU A 195 -2.20 -0.27 -0.71
CA LEU A 195 -3.65 -0.03 -0.71
C LEU A 195 -4.21 0.30 -2.12
N ALA A 196 -5.44 0.81 -2.16
CA ALA A 196 -6.12 1.28 -3.36
C ALA A 196 -7.11 2.41 -2.97
N ASP A 197 -6.60 3.44 -2.30
CA ASP A 197 -7.40 4.54 -1.71
C ASP A 197 -7.49 5.80 -2.62
N ALA A 198 -6.88 5.75 -3.80
CA ALA A 198 -7.02 6.76 -4.85
C ALA A 198 -8.15 6.38 -5.82
N HIS A 199 -9.05 7.33 -6.10
CA HIS A 199 -10.24 7.10 -6.92
C HIS A 199 -10.25 8.00 -8.15
N TRP A 200 -10.10 7.43 -9.34
CA TRP A 200 -10.28 8.16 -10.60
C TRP A 200 -11.76 8.13 -11.00
N VAL A 201 -12.46 9.25 -10.82
CA VAL A 201 -13.94 9.28 -10.76
C VAL A 201 -14.62 9.92 -11.98
N ASP A 202 -13.87 10.66 -12.79
CA ASP A 202 -14.27 11.15 -14.11
C ASP A 202 -13.03 11.38 -14.99
N LYS A 203 -13.19 11.86 -16.23
CA LYS A 203 -12.09 12.06 -17.18
C LYS A 203 -10.90 12.81 -16.58
N THR A 204 -11.14 13.79 -15.72
CA THR A 204 -10.09 14.70 -15.23
C THR A 204 -9.96 14.78 -13.72
N THR A 205 -10.68 13.98 -12.93
CA THR A 205 -10.71 14.11 -11.47
C THR A 205 -10.26 12.83 -10.78
N LEU A 206 -9.19 12.95 -9.98
CA LEU A 206 -8.74 11.95 -9.02
C LEU A 206 -9.08 12.44 -7.60
N LEU A 207 -9.66 11.59 -6.76
CA LEU A 207 -9.91 11.85 -5.34
C LEU A 207 -8.97 10.97 -4.52
N TRP A 208 -8.12 11.55 -3.68
CA TRP A 208 -7.10 10.78 -2.96
C TRP A 208 -6.62 11.45 -1.66
N PRO A 209 -6.76 10.82 -0.48
CA PRO A 209 -6.27 11.38 0.77
C PRO A 209 -4.73 11.51 0.80
N GLY A 210 -3.99 10.55 0.24
CA GLY A 210 -2.52 10.52 0.30
C GLY A 210 -1.82 11.66 -0.44
N GLY A 211 -2.52 12.38 -1.33
CA GLY A 211 -2.00 13.55 -2.04
C GLY A 211 -2.15 14.87 -1.27
N GLU A 212 -2.86 14.90 -0.14
CA GLU A 212 -3.11 16.13 0.60
C GLU A 212 -1.80 16.79 1.06
N ASN A 213 -1.66 18.09 0.81
CA ASN A 213 -0.48 18.88 1.17
C ASN A 213 0.86 18.36 0.60
N LYS A 214 0.83 17.51 -0.44
CA LYS A 214 2.03 17.07 -1.16
C LYS A 214 2.37 18.06 -2.29
N PRO A 215 3.63 18.53 -2.40
CA PRO A 215 4.03 19.42 -3.47
C PRO A 215 4.03 18.73 -4.84
N ILE A 216 4.21 17.41 -4.89
CA ILE A 216 4.16 16.61 -6.11
C ILE A 216 3.04 15.58 -5.96
N VAL A 217 2.09 15.59 -6.89
CA VAL A 217 1.08 14.54 -7.05
C VAL A 217 1.08 14.09 -8.50
N ARG A 218 1.25 12.79 -8.73
CA ARG A 218 1.38 12.18 -10.06
C ARG A 218 0.59 10.89 -10.15
N LEU A 219 0.14 10.57 -11.36
CA LEU A 219 -0.47 9.28 -11.70
C LEU A 219 0.50 8.54 -12.63
N TYR A 220 1.23 7.56 -12.09
CA TYR A 220 2.12 6.70 -12.85
C TYR A 220 1.35 5.57 -13.52
N TYR A 221 1.86 5.05 -14.63
CA TYR A 221 1.22 3.95 -15.34
C TYR A 221 2.19 3.05 -16.09
N SER A 222 1.83 1.77 -16.20
CA SER A 222 2.51 0.79 -17.06
C SER A 222 1.50 -0.13 -17.73
N HIS A 223 1.70 -0.39 -19.03
CA HIS A 223 0.82 -1.25 -19.83
C HIS A 223 0.99 -2.75 -19.57
N SER A 224 2.19 -3.17 -19.17
CA SER A 224 2.56 -4.60 -19.20
C SER A 224 3.35 -5.07 -17.98
N SER A 225 3.71 -4.15 -17.08
CA SER A 225 4.38 -4.43 -15.82
C SER A 225 3.65 -3.73 -14.69
N LYS A 226 4.04 -4.07 -13.46
CA LYS A 226 3.68 -3.26 -12.30
C LYS A 226 4.46 -1.96 -12.31
N VAL A 227 3.85 -0.90 -11.82
CA VAL A 227 4.53 0.34 -11.45
C VAL A 227 5.27 0.08 -10.15
N ALA A 228 6.59 0.22 -10.17
CA ALA A 228 7.44 -0.06 -9.02
C ALA A 228 8.73 0.75 -9.07
N ALA A 229 9.34 0.96 -7.90
CA ALA A 229 10.67 1.53 -7.84
C ALA A 229 11.69 0.55 -8.46
N ASP A 230 12.65 1.08 -9.22
CA ASP A 230 13.73 0.31 -9.81
C ASP A 230 14.84 -0.02 -8.77
N SER A 231 15.95 -0.60 -9.24
CA SER A 231 17.08 -0.97 -8.37
C SER A 231 17.74 0.21 -7.65
N ASN A 232 17.52 1.44 -8.12
CA ASN A 232 18.02 2.67 -7.51
C ASN A 232 16.97 3.31 -6.57
N GLY A 233 15.80 2.67 -6.39
CA GLY A 233 14.70 3.22 -5.62
C GLY A 233 13.94 4.33 -6.35
N GLU A 234 14.08 4.44 -7.67
CA GLU A 234 13.43 5.46 -8.49
C GLU A 234 12.17 4.94 -9.14
N PHE A 235 11.10 5.73 -9.15
CA PHE A 235 9.93 5.43 -9.98
C PHE A 235 10.15 6.01 -11.39
N SER A 236 10.59 5.14 -12.29
CA SER A 236 10.97 5.48 -13.67
C SER A 236 9.90 5.19 -14.72
N ASP A 237 8.73 4.67 -14.31
CA ASP A 237 7.54 4.51 -15.14
C ASP A 237 7.01 5.86 -15.68
N LYS A 238 6.23 5.81 -16.76
CA LYS A 238 5.57 7.00 -17.30
C LYS A 238 4.56 7.56 -16.29
N TYR A 239 4.35 8.87 -16.29
CA TYR A 239 3.38 9.52 -15.39
C TYR A 239 2.66 10.71 -16.00
N VAL A 240 1.53 11.06 -15.39
CA VAL A 240 0.76 12.28 -15.61
C VAL A 240 0.84 13.14 -14.35
N LYS A 241 1.12 14.43 -14.49
CA LYS A 241 1.12 15.38 -13.37
C LYS A 241 -0.29 15.78 -13.01
N LEU A 242 -0.58 15.81 -11.72
CA LEU A 242 -1.87 16.20 -11.17
C LEU A 242 -1.75 17.56 -10.47
N THR A 243 -2.80 18.37 -10.51
CA THR A 243 -2.86 19.65 -9.78
C THR A 243 -4.02 19.67 -8.79
N PRO A 244 -3.88 20.25 -7.59
CA PRO A 244 -4.99 20.36 -6.65
C PRO A 244 -6.20 21.07 -7.28
N THR A 245 -7.40 20.58 -6.99
CA THR A 245 -8.65 21.16 -7.49
C THR A 245 -9.78 21.01 -6.47
N THR A 246 -10.97 21.46 -6.83
CA THR A 246 -12.18 21.26 -6.03
C THR A 246 -13.07 20.23 -6.69
N VAL A 247 -13.63 19.32 -5.90
CA VAL A 247 -14.60 18.34 -6.38
C VAL A 247 -15.81 19.04 -7.01
N SER A 248 -16.20 18.62 -8.22
CA SER A 248 -17.35 19.19 -8.91
C SER A 248 -18.66 18.71 -8.27
N GLN A 249 -19.74 19.49 -8.39
CA GLN A 249 -21.07 19.07 -7.91
C GLN A 249 -21.51 17.75 -8.55
N GLN A 250 -21.18 17.53 -9.83
CA GLN A 250 -21.52 16.29 -10.54
C GLN A 250 -20.80 15.09 -9.91
N VAL A 251 -19.51 15.22 -9.58
CA VAL A 251 -18.75 14.18 -8.89
C VAL A 251 -19.29 13.95 -7.48
N SER A 252 -19.56 15.01 -6.71
CA SER A 252 -20.09 14.89 -5.35
C SER A 252 -21.46 14.21 -5.31
N MET A 253 -22.32 14.47 -6.29
CA MET A 253 -23.62 13.79 -6.40
C MET A 253 -23.47 12.32 -6.79
N ARG A 254 -22.50 11.99 -7.66
CA ARG A 254 -22.23 10.60 -8.07
C ARG A 254 -21.57 9.78 -6.96
N PHE A 255 -20.67 10.38 -6.20
CA PHE A 255 -19.85 9.72 -5.17
C PHE A 255 -19.87 10.50 -3.84
N PRO A 256 -21.02 10.59 -3.16
CA PRO A 256 -21.17 11.43 -1.96
C PRO A 256 -20.25 11.03 -0.80
N HIS A 257 -19.92 9.73 -0.69
CA HIS A 257 -19.02 9.21 0.34
C HIS A 257 -17.55 9.56 0.12
N LEU A 258 -17.18 10.01 -1.09
CA LEU A 258 -15.83 10.47 -1.43
C LEU A 258 -15.74 12.00 -1.53
N ALA A 259 -16.86 12.72 -1.38
CA ALA A 259 -16.92 14.16 -1.65
C ALA A 259 -16.05 15.02 -0.70
N SER A 260 -15.62 14.46 0.44
CA SER A 260 -14.71 15.12 1.37
C SER A 260 -13.24 14.85 1.08
N TYR A 261 -12.92 14.04 0.08
CA TYR A 261 -11.53 13.68 -0.23
C TYR A 261 -10.84 14.85 -0.94
N PRO A 262 -9.53 15.04 -0.72
CA PRO A 262 -8.72 15.95 -1.54
C PRO A 262 -8.86 15.57 -3.02
N ALA A 263 -9.11 16.57 -3.86
CA ALA A 263 -9.32 16.39 -5.29
C ALA A 263 -8.14 16.90 -6.10
N PHE A 264 -7.79 16.17 -7.16
CA PHE A 264 -6.72 16.51 -8.07
C PHE A 264 -7.18 16.40 -9.53
N LYS A 265 -6.73 17.34 -10.34
CA LYS A 265 -7.07 17.46 -11.75
C LYS A 265 -5.99 16.86 -12.64
N LEU A 266 -6.40 15.98 -13.55
CA LEU A 266 -5.59 15.55 -14.69
C LEU A 266 -5.66 16.62 -15.82
N PRO A 267 -4.62 16.74 -16.66
CA PRO A 267 -4.65 17.56 -17.86
C PRO A 267 -5.81 17.17 -18.79
N ASP A 268 -6.42 18.15 -19.45
CA ASP A 268 -7.62 17.92 -20.29
C ASP A 268 -7.32 17.08 -21.55
N ASP A 269 -6.06 17.09 -21.98
CA ASP A 269 -5.50 16.39 -23.13
C ASP A 269 -4.90 15.01 -22.79
N VAL A 270 -5.05 14.54 -21.55
CA VAL A 270 -4.58 13.21 -21.16
C VAL A 270 -5.27 12.12 -21.98
N ASN A 271 -4.49 11.18 -22.51
CA ASN A 271 -5.00 10.01 -23.20
C ASN A 271 -5.47 8.96 -22.18
N VAL A 272 -6.73 9.07 -21.75
CA VAL A 272 -7.30 8.18 -20.72
C VAL A 272 -7.24 6.71 -21.11
N ASP A 273 -7.40 6.39 -22.39
CA ASP A 273 -7.39 5.02 -22.89
C ASP A 273 -6.01 4.37 -22.76
N GLU A 274 -4.92 5.16 -22.85
CA GLU A 274 -3.56 4.67 -22.63
C GLU A 274 -3.40 4.21 -21.17
N LEU A 275 -3.85 5.04 -20.22
CA LEU A 275 -3.71 4.75 -18.79
C LEU A 275 -4.59 3.58 -18.35
N LEU A 276 -5.82 3.48 -18.87
CA LEU A 276 -6.79 2.45 -18.45
C LEU A 276 -6.48 1.04 -18.98
N GLN A 277 -5.51 0.90 -19.90
CA GLN A 277 -5.11 -0.40 -20.46
C GLN A 277 -4.07 -1.15 -19.61
N GLY A 278 -3.65 -0.59 -18.48
CA GLY A 278 -2.60 -1.15 -17.62
C GLY A 278 -2.80 -0.88 -16.14
N GLU A 279 -1.71 -0.98 -15.39
CA GLU A 279 -1.69 -0.57 -13.97
C GLU A 279 -1.51 0.95 -13.88
N THR A 280 -2.31 1.59 -13.03
CA THR A 280 -2.21 3.02 -12.71
C THR A 280 -2.07 3.22 -11.21
N VAL A 281 -1.12 4.07 -10.80
CA VAL A 281 -0.76 4.29 -9.40
C VAL A 281 -0.65 5.77 -9.10
N ALA A 282 -1.37 6.23 -8.07
CA ALA A 282 -1.22 7.58 -7.55
C ALA A 282 0.00 7.66 -6.61
N MET A 283 0.82 8.69 -6.77
CA MET A 283 1.98 8.94 -5.92
C MET A 283 2.03 10.41 -5.49
N GLY A 284 2.42 10.62 -4.24
CA GLY A 284 2.52 11.92 -3.60
C GLY A 284 3.84 12.00 -2.82
N SER A 285 4.63 13.04 -3.07
CA SER A 285 5.90 13.29 -2.39
C SER A 285 6.01 14.74 -1.98
#